data_AF-A0A2S5GBP3-F1
#
_entry.id   AF-A0A2S5GBP3-F1
#
_cell.length_a   1.000
_cell.length_b   1.000
_cell.length_c   1.000
_cell.angle_alpha   90.00
_cell.angle_beta   90.00
_cell.angle_gamma   90.00
#
_symmetry.space_group_name_H-M   'P 1'
#
loop_
_entity.id
_entity.type
_entity.pdbx_description
1 polymer ?
#
loop_
_entity_poly.entity_id
_entity_poly.type
_entity_poly.pdbx_seq_one_letter_code
_entity_poly.pdbx_strand_id
1 'polypeptide(L)' 'MKWSKELSVKKWMVLVGVFTVMIGAFLLASQAYFSYTEVTEAANNCFDQGGLPTIEKSGFKMTYFDCEME' A
#
# COMPACT_ATOMS: atom_id res chain seq x y z
N MET A 1 -17.68 4.35 42.60
CA MET A 1 -17.50 3.42 41.46
C MET A 1 -17.65 4.04 40.06
N LYS A 2 -18.28 5.22 39.88
CA LYS A 2 -18.51 5.85 38.56
C LYS A 2 -17.22 6.27 37.83
N TRP A 3 -16.24 6.76 38.57
CA TRP A 3 -14.94 7.24 38.06
C TRP A 3 -14.05 6.17 37.41
N SER A 4 -14.05 4.94 37.95
CA SER A 4 -13.20 3.87 37.42
C SER A 4 -13.66 3.36 36.05
N LYS A 5 -14.98 3.46 35.77
CA LYS A 5 -15.55 3.08 34.47
C LYS A 5 -15.21 4.10 33.38
N GLU A 6 -15.25 5.39 33.68
CA GLU A 6 -14.88 6.44 32.71
C GLU A 6 -13.41 6.39 32.30
N LEU A 7 -12.50 6.13 33.25
CA LEU A 7 -11.08 5.98 32.94
C LEU A 7 -10.79 4.75 32.06
N SER A 8 -11.57 3.67 32.24
CA SER A 8 -11.50 2.46 31.40
C SER A 8 -11.99 2.72 29.96
N VAL A 9 -13.10 3.45 29.80
CA VAL A 9 -13.66 3.78 28.47
C VAL A 9 -12.72 4.69 27.67
N LYS A 10 -12.10 5.69 28.29
CA LYS A 10 -11.14 6.59 27.61
C LYS A 10 -9.90 5.82 27.12
N LYS A 11 -9.36 4.90 27.94
CA LYS A 11 -8.23 4.04 27.54
C LYS A 11 -8.59 3.14 26.37
N TRP A 12 -9.79 2.55 26.38
CA TRP A 12 -10.28 1.73 25.27
C TRP A 12 -10.45 2.54 23.99
N MET A 13 -10.98 3.76 24.07
CA MET A 13 -11.16 4.63 22.91
C MET A 13 -9.81 4.99 22.25
N VAL A 14 -8.79 5.29 23.06
CA VAL A 14 -7.42 5.54 22.56
C VAL A 14 -6.85 4.29 21.91
N LEU A 15 -6.99 3.11 22.54
CA LEU A 15 -6.49 1.85 21.99
C LEU A 15 -7.14 1.53 20.63
N VAL A 16 -8.45 1.68 20.52
CA VAL A 16 -9.17 1.48 19.25
C VAL A 16 -8.69 2.49 18.20
N GLY A 17 -8.53 3.76 18.57
CA GLY A 17 -8.01 4.78 17.67
C GLY A 17 -6.62 4.43 17.12
N VAL A 18 -5.69 4.02 17.99
CA VAL A 18 -4.33 3.61 17.58
C VAL A 18 -4.39 2.39 16.67
N PHE A 19 -5.19 1.37 17.01
CA PHE A 19 -5.34 0.18 16.17
C PHE A 19 -5.90 0.53 14.78
N THR A 20 -6.92 1.38 14.70
CA THR A 20 -7.49 1.82 13.42
C THR A 20 -6.45 2.53 12.55
N VAL A 21 -5.64 3.41 13.14
CA VAL A 21 -4.55 4.09 12.41
C VAL A 21 -3.49 3.10 11.94
N MET A 22 -3.08 2.14 12.78
CA MET A 22 -2.10 1.13 12.39
C MET A 22 -2.61 0.24 11.25
N ILE A 23 -3.86 -0.21 11.33
CA ILE A 23 -4.47 -1.02 10.27
C ILE A 23 -4.56 -0.22 8.98
N GLY A 24 -4.99 1.04 9.04
CA GLY A 24 -5.04 1.92 7.87
C GLY A 24 -3.67 2.10 7.22
N ALA A 25 -2.63 2.38 8.02
CA ALA A 25 -1.26 2.51 7.52
C ALA A 25 -0.75 1.20 6.89
N PHE A 26 -1.02 0.06 7.52
CA PHE A 26 -0.65 -1.26 7.01
C PHE A 26 -1.30 -1.56 5.66
N LEU A 27 -2.59 -1.25 5.50
CA LEU A 27 -3.32 -1.45 4.23
C LEU A 27 -2.82 -0.53 3.11
N LEU A 28 -2.41 0.69 3.43
CA LEU A 28 -1.81 1.59 2.43
C LEU A 28 -0.41 1.11 2.04
N ALA A 29 0.41 0.71 3.02
CA ALA A 29 1.74 0.19 2.78
C ALA A 29 1.71 -1.10 1.95
N SER A 30 0.77 -2.01 2.24
CA SER A 30 0.64 -3.26 1.48
C SER A 30 0.24 -3.00 0.03
N GLN A 31 -0.74 -2.13 -0.22
CA GLN A 31 -1.12 -1.75 -1.58
C GLN A 31 0.04 -1.10 -2.34
N ALA A 32 0.80 -0.22 -1.69
CA ALA A 32 1.99 0.39 -2.27
C ALA A 32 3.07 -0.65 -2.62
N TYR A 33 3.32 -1.60 -1.71
CA TYR A 33 4.29 -2.66 -1.90
C TYR A 33 3.92 -3.56 -3.08
N PHE A 34 2.68 -4.07 -3.12
CA PHE A 34 2.23 -4.93 -4.21
C PHE A 34 2.25 -4.21 -5.57
N SER A 35 1.84 -2.95 -5.60
CA SER A 35 1.94 -2.11 -6.80
C SER A 35 3.38 -1.95 -7.29
N TYR A 36 4.32 -1.78 -6.36
CA TYR A 36 5.72 -1.64 -6.69
C TYR A 36 6.28 -2.96 -7.25
N THR A 37 6.00 -4.08 -6.59
CA THR A 37 6.50 -5.39 -7.02
C THR A 37 5.97 -5.77 -8.39
N GLU A 38 4.66 -5.60 -8.64
CA GLU A 38 4.03 -5.92 -9.92
C GLU A 38 4.66 -5.13 -11.08
N VAL A 39 4.80 -3.82 -10.89
CA VAL A 39 5.39 -2.95 -11.91
C VAL A 39 6.87 -3.25 -12.14
N THR A 40 7.62 -3.52 -11.07
CA THR A 40 9.04 -3.83 -11.16
C THR A 40 9.26 -5.16 -11.87
N GLU A 41 8.44 -6.17 -11.58
CA GLU A 41 8.50 -7.47 -12.23
C GLU A 41 8.18 -7.37 -13.73
N ALA A 42 7.12 -6.64 -14.09
CA ALA A 42 6.77 -6.39 -15.49
C ALA A 42 7.89 -5.63 -16.24
N ALA A 43 8.45 -4.59 -15.62
CA ALA A 43 9.55 -3.81 -16.20
C ALA A 43 10.81 -4.66 -16.39
N ASN A 44 11.22 -5.40 -15.36
CA ASN A 44 12.40 -6.28 -15.43
C ASN A 44 12.22 -7.33 -16.53
N ASN A 45 11.05 -7.95 -16.64
CA ASN A 45 10.80 -8.90 -17.72
C ASN A 45 10.90 -8.26 -19.12
N CYS A 46 10.50 -6.99 -19.28
CA CYS A 46 10.70 -6.26 -20.53
C CYS A 46 12.19 -5.98 -20.80
N PHE A 47 12.93 -5.52 -19.78
CA PHE A 47 14.37 -5.29 -19.88
C PHE A 47 15.14 -6.56 -20.21
N ASP A 48 14.76 -7.70 -19.62
CA ASP A 48 15.39 -9.00 -19.85
C ASP A 48 15.18 -9.50 -21.30
N GLN A 49 14.13 -9.02 -21.97
CA GLN A 49 13.87 -9.27 -23.38
C GLN A 49 14.57 -8.28 -24.32
N GLY A 50 15.27 -7.29 -23.76
CA GLY A 50 15.94 -6.23 -24.52
C GLY A 50 15.03 -5.07 -24.93
N GLY A 51 13.84 -4.95 -24.32
CA GLY A 51 12.91 -3.86 -24.57
C GLY A 51 13.02 -2.73 -23.53
N LEU A 52 12.33 -1.62 -23.82
CA LEU A 52 12.18 -0.45 -22.98
C LEU A 52 10.74 -0.36 -22.46
N PRO A 53 10.52 -0.52 -21.14
CA PRO A 53 9.18 -0.48 -20.57
C PRO A 53 8.66 0.96 -20.43
N THR A 54 7.44 1.20 -20.92
CA THR A 54 6.65 2.41 -20.64
C THR A 54 5.57 2.08 -19.61
N ILE A 55 5.58 2.80 -18.49
CA ILE A 55 4.68 2.53 -17.36
C ILE A 55 3.90 3.80 -17.02
N GLU A 56 2.57 3.68 -16.95
CA GLU A 56 1.72 4.69 -16.33
C GLU A 56 1.06 4.17 -15.06
N LYS A 57 1.04 5.01 -14.03
CA LYS A 57 0.41 4.73 -12.74
C LYS A 57 -0.63 5.79 -12.39
N SER A 58 -1.72 5.33 -11.78
CA SER A 58 -2.67 6.17 -11.06
C SER A 58 -2.77 5.69 -9.62
N GLY A 59 -2.19 6.46 -8.69
CA GLY A 59 -2.05 6.05 -7.29
C GLY A 59 -1.21 4.77 -7.16
N PHE A 60 -1.77 3.76 -6.48
CA PHE A 60 -1.14 2.44 -6.32
C PHE A 60 -1.54 1.44 -7.42
N LYS A 61 -2.15 1.88 -8.51
CA LYS A 61 -2.55 0.99 -9.60
C LYS A 61 -1.76 1.31 -10.87
N MET A 62 -1.24 0.26 -11.49
CA MET A 62 -0.72 0.33 -12.85
C MET A 62 -1.92 0.45 -13.81
N THR A 63 -1.95 1.52 -14.61
CA THR A 63 -3.06 1.77 -15.55
C THR A 63 -2.69 1.40 -16.97
N TYR A 64 -1.41 1.51 -17.30
CA TYR A 64 -0.90 1.15 -18.61
C TYR A 64 0.53 0.62 -18.45
N PHE A 65 0.82 -0.41 -19.22
CA PHE A 65 2.14 -1.01 -19.36
C PHE A 65 2.34 -1.34 -20.81
N ASP A 66 3.48 -0.94 -21.34
CA ASP A 66 3.93 -1.31 -22.68
C ASP A 66 5.42 -1.63 -22.65
N CYS A 67 5.85 -2.51 -23.54
CA CYS A 67 7.24 -2.91 -23.68
C CYS A 67 7.65 -2.68 -25.13
N GLU A 68 8.34 -1.57 -25.38
CA GLU A 68 8.79 -1.22 -26.72
C GLU A 68 10.11 -1.95 -26.99
N MET A 69 10.11 -2.84 -27.98
CA MET A 69 11.32 -3.54 -28.39
C MET A 69 12.14 -2.60 -29.28
N GLU A 70 13.41 -2.37 -28.96
CA GLU A 70 14.34 -1.63 -29.84
C GLU A 70 14.61 -2.36 -31.17
#